data_AF-A0A2K3PA03-F1
#
_entry.id   AF-A0A2K3PA03-F1
#
_cell.length_a   1.000
_cell.length_b   1.000
_cell.length_c   1.000
_cell.angle_alpha   90.00
_cell.angle_beta   90.00
_cell.angle_gamma   90.00
#
_symmetry.space_group_name_H-M   'P 1'
#
loop_
_entity.id
_entity.type
_entity.pdbx_description
1 polymer ?
#
loop_
_entity_poly.entity_id
_entity_poly.type
_entity_poly.pdbx_seq_one_letter_code
_entity_poly.pdbx_strand_id
1 'polypeptide(L)'
;QTYLQSITVRLEEWRLKRRDTEEWMKHRQLPQFLRERVRRFVQYKWLATRGVDEETILRGLPTDLRRDIQRHLCLDLVRRVPFFSQMDDQLLDAICERLVSSLSTQGTYIVREGDPVTEMLFIIRGRLESSTTNGGRTGFFNSITLRPGDFCGEELLAWALLPKSTLNLPSSTRTVKALVEVEAFELRAEDLKFVANQFRRLHSKKLQHTFRFYSYHWRTWAACFIQAAWRRFKKRVLANSLSLREYKSFINEQVRDQMEREEEERGSVTSNTAQVKQNLGVTILASRFAANTRKGVQKIKDVEMLKLQKPEEPDFSVEPEDD
;
A
#
# COMPACT_ATOMS: atom_id res chain seq x y z
N GLN A 1 -1.84 47.18 34.60
CA GLN A 1 -1.61 47.97 33.36
C GLN A 1 -0.88 47.16 32.29
N THR A 2 0.08 46.31 32.65
CA THR A 2 0.84 45.42 31.75
C THR A 2 0.01 44.39 30.97
N TYR A 3 -1.06 43.83 31.56
CA TYR A 3 -1.95 42.88 30.87
C TYR A 3 -2.66 43.50 29.65
N LEU A 4 -3.24 44.69 29.82
CA LEU A 4 -3.89 45.41 28.71
C LEU A 4 -2.90 45.78 27.61
N GLN A 5 -1.68 46.20 27.98
CA GLN A 5 -0.60 46.46 27.01
C GLN A 5 -0.20 45.19 26.23
N SER A 6 -0.10 44.04 26.89
CA SER A 6 0.24 42.77 26.24
C SER A 6 -0.84 42.28 25.26
N ILE A 7 -2.12 42.45 25.59
CA ILE A 7 -3.24 42.13 24.68
C ILE A 7 -3.23 43.03 23.46
N THR A 8 -2.96 44.33 23.64
CA THR A 8 -2.88 45.27 22.52
C THR A 8 -1.72 44.93 21.59
N VAL A 9 -0.57 44.50 22.11
CA VAL A 9 0.59 44.12 21.28
C VAL A 9 0.25 42.95 20.36
N ARG A 10 -0.32 41.85 20.87
CA ARG A 10 -0.68 40.71 20.02
C ARG A 10 -1.78 41.02 19.01
N LEU A 11 -2.71 41.89 19.38
CA LEU A 11 -3.76 42.33 18.46
C LEU A 11 -3.16 43.18 17.32
N GLU A 12 -2.20 44.05 17.62
CA GLU A 12 -1.50 44.85 16.62
C GLU A 12 -0.60 43.99 15.72
N GLU A 13 0.12 43.00 16.26
CA GLU A 13 0.88 42.02 15.47
C GLU A 13 -0.02 41.30 14.46
N TRP A 14 -1.20 40.84 14.89
CA TRP A 14 -2.19 40.24 14.00
C TRP A 14 -2.65 41.21 12.91
N ARG A 15 -2.97 42.45 13.29
CA ARG A 15 -3.45 43.49 12.36
C ARG A 15 -2.40 43.81 11.30
N LEU A 16 -1.14 43.95 11.70
CA LEU A 16 -0.01 44.20 10.80
C LEU A 16 0.18 43.02 9.84
N LYS A 17 0.31 41.80 10.37
CA LYS A 17 0.50 40.59 9.54
C LYS A 17 -0.64 40.40 8.52
N ARG A 18 -1.88 40.67 8.92
CA ARG A 18 -3.04 40.62 8.03
C ARG A 18 -2.95 41.69 6.93
N ARG A 19 -2.55 42.92 7.28
CA ARG A 19 -2.39 44.02 6.32
C ARG A 19 -1.31 43.71 5.28
N ASP A 20 -0.15 43.27 5.74
CA ASP A 20 1.00 42.94 4.88
C ASP A 20 0.65 41.79 3.92
N THR A 21 -0.05 40.77 4.42
CA THR A 21 -0.53 39.66 3.59
C THR A 21 -1.51 40.16 2.52
N GLU A 22 -2.48 41.02 2.87
CA GLU A 22 -3.44 41.58 1.90
C GLU A 22 -2.75 42.45 0.84
N GLU A 23 -1.80 43.29 1.26
CA GLU A 23 -1.05 44.14 0.34
C GLU A 23 -0.22 43.30 -0.64
N TRP A 24 0.46 42.27 -0.13
CA TRP A 24 1.19 41.32 -0.96
C TRP A 24 0.28 40.59 -1.97
N MET A 25 -0.91 40.13 -1.54
CA MET A 25 -1.87 39.47 -2.44
C MET A 25 -2.44 40.41 -3.50
N LYS A 26 -2.66 41.67 -3.16
CA LYS A 26 -3.10 42.71 -4.12
C LYS A 26 -2.02 43.01 -5.14
N HIS A 27 -0.78 43.20 -4.68
CA HIS A 27 0.37 43.48 -5.55
C HIS A 27 0.63 42.33 -6.55
N ARG A 28 0.47 41.08 -6.10
CA ARG A 28 0.57 39.87 -6.95
C ARG A 28 -0.68 39.58 -7.79
N GLN A 29 -1.72 40.43 -7.70
CA GLN A 29 -2.97 40.31 -8.46
C GLN A 29 -3.65 38.94 -8.32
N LEU A 30 -3.58 38.34 -7.12
CA LEU A 30 -4.16 37.01 -6.92
C LEU A 30 -5.67 37.02 -7.19
N PRO A 31 -6.23 35.98 -7.84
CA PRO A 31 -7.66 35.78 -7.96
C PRO A 31 -8.37 35.74 -6.60
N GLN A 32 -9.63 36.20 -6.56
CA GLN A 32 -10.41 36.29 -5.31
C GLN A 32 -10.51 34.96 -4.56
N PHE A 33 -10.71 33.85 -5.27
CA PHE A 33 -10.80 32.53 -4.64
C PHE A 33 -9.50 32.12 -3.92
N LEU A 34 -8.33 32.50 -4.46
CA LEU A 34 -7.04 32.25 -3.80
C LEU A 34 -6.88 33.16 -2.60
N ARG A 35 -7.26 34.44 -2.70
CA ARG A 35 -7.22 35.37 -1.56
C ARG A 35 -8.04 34.86 -0.39
N GLU A 36 -9.24 34.35 -0.64
CA GLU A 36 -10.10 33.76 0.40
C GLU A 36 -9.48 32.54 1.06
N ARG A 37 -8.84 31.64 0.27
CA ARG A 37 -8.10 30.50 0.81
C ARG A 37 -6.92 30.93 1.68
N VAL A 38 -6.14 31.92 1.23
CA VAL A 38 -5.01 32.47 2.00
C VAL A 38 -5.50 33.11 3.29
N ARG A 39 -6.57 33.93 3.25
CA ARG A 39 -7.18 34.53 4.45
C ARG A 39 -7.59 33.46 5.47
N ARG A 40 -8.27 32.40 5.02
CA ARG A 40 -8.70 31.29 5.89
C ARG A 40 -7.50 30.61 6.52
N PHE A 41 -6.45 30.32 5.75
CA PHE A 41 -5.23 29.71 6.26
C PHE A 41 -4.52 30.59 7.29
N VAL A 42 -4.33 31.87 6.98
CA VAL A 42 -3.63 32.81 7.88
C VAL A 42 -4.43 33.01 9.19
N GLN A 43 -5.75 33.10 9.10
CA GLN A 43 -6.63 33.14 10.27
C GLN A 43 -6.54 31.86 11.10
N TYR A 44 -6.60 30.69 10.46
CA TYR A 44 -6.48 29.42 11.15
C TYR A 44 -5.11 29.27 11.83
N LYS A 45 -4.01 29.54 11.10
CA LYS A 45 -2.65 29.51 11.66
C LYS A 45 -2.53 30.43 12.88
N TRP A 46 -3.11 31.63 12.82
CA TRP A 46 -3.13 32.53 13.98
C TRP A 46 -3.94 31.99 15.15
N LEU A 47 -5.10 31.37 14.91
CA LEU A 47 -5.92 30.79 15.98
C LEU A 47 -5.22 29.58 16.63
N ALA A 48 -4.58 28.74 15.82
CA ALA A 48 -3.87 27.55 16.26
C ALA A 48 -2.62 27.92 17.07
N THR A 49 -1.77 28.83 16.57
CA THR A 49 -0.48 29.12 17.20
C THR A 49 -0.45 30.41 18.03
N ARG A 50 -1.50 31.24 17.97
CA ARG A 50 -1.55 32.58 18.58
C ARG A 50 -0.37 33.47 18.22
N GLY A 51 0.13 33.32 17.00
CA GLY A 51 1.29 34.06 16.49
C GLY A 51 2.64 33.53 16.96
N VAL A 52 2.65 32.48 17.78
CA VAL A 52 3.86 31.81 18.21
C VAL A 52 4.39 30.95 17.07
N ASP A 53 5.70 31.03 16.84
CA ASP A 53 6.40 30.15 15.94
C ASP A 53 7.12 29.07 16.77
N GLU A 54 6.59 27.85 16.73
CA GLU A 54 7.10 26.72 17.52
C GLU A 54 8.57 26.43 17.20
N GLU A 55 8.96 26.52 15.92
CA GLU A 55 10.32 26.27 15.48
C GLU A 55 11.31 27.29 16.07
N THR A 56 10.93 28.58 16.11
CA THR A 56 11.73 29.63 16.75
C THR A 56 11.90 29.38 18.26
N ILE A 57 10.84 28.94 18.96
CA ILE A 57 10.96 28.58 20.38
C ILE A 57 11.96 27.43 20.56
N LEU A 58 11.78 26.35 19.80
CA LEU A 58 12.64 25.16 19.90
C LEU A 58 14.10 25.46 19.56
N ARG A 59 14.36 26.38 18.61
CA ARG A 59 15.72 26.84 18.27
C ARG A 59 16.38 27.67 19.38
N GLY A 60 15.59 28.33 20.23
CA GLY A 60 16.09 29.07 21.38
C GLY A 60 16.46 28.19 22.58
N LEU A 61 16.10 26.90 22.55
CA LEU A 61 16.39 25.95 23.62
C LEU A 61 17.69 25.17 23.36
N PRO A 62 18.41 24.78 24.43
CA PRO A 62 19.45 23.77 24.38
C PRO A 62 19.01 22.49 23.67
N THR A 63 19.96 21.82 23.00
CA THR A 63 19.64 20.71 22.09
C THR A 63 19.07 19.48 22.79
N ASP A 64 19.44 19.24 24.04
CA ASP A 64 18.88 18.21 24.92
C ASP A 64 17.40 18.48 25.21
N LEU A 65 17.04 19.68 25.66
CA LEU A 65 15.64 20.04 25.92
C LEU A 65 14.78 20.00 24.66
N ARG A 66 15.32 20.45 23.52
CA ARG A 66 14.60 20.37 22.25
C ARG A 66 14.25 18.92 21.89
N ARG A 67 15.19 17.98 22.07
CA ARG A 67 14.97 16.56 21.81
C ARG A 67 13.91 15.98 22.71
N ASP A 68 13.98 16.26 24.01
CA ASP A 68 13.01 15.75 24.99
C ASP A 68 11.59 16.25 24.68
N ILE A 69 11.45 17.53 24.32
CA ILE A 69 10.16 18.11 23.91
C ILE A 69 9.65 17.46 22.63
N GLN A 70 10.48 17.37 21.58
CA GLN A 70 10.07 16.75 20.31
C GLN A 70 9.65 15.30 20.54
N ARG A 71 10.46 14.50 21.26
CA ARG A 71 10.14 13.11 21.61
C ARG A 71 8.80 13.04 22.33
N HIS A 72 8.56 13.88 23.33
CA HIS A 72 7.30 13.90 24.07
C HIS A 72 6.08 14.19 23.16
N LEU A 73 6.22 15.09 22.19
CA LEU A 73 5.11 15.51 21.34
C LEU A 73 4.73 14.48 20.27
N CYS A 74 5.69 13.73 19.73
CA CYS A 74 5.46 12.92 18.53
C CYS A 74 5.75 11.42 18.66
N LEU A 75 6.46 10.94 19.70
CA LEU A 75 6.86 9.54 19.81
C LEU A 75 5.67 8.57 19.75
N ASP A 76 4.56 8.89 20.43
CA ASP A 76 3.37 8.07 20.44
C ASP A 76 2.69 8.00 19.06
N LEU A 77 2.78 9.08 18.27
CA LEU A 77 2.26 9.12 16.90
C LEU A 77 3.15 8.30 15.96
N VAL A 78 4.48 8.42 16.10
CA VAL A 78 5.44 7.65 15.30
C VAL A 78 5.28 6.15 15.58
N ARG A 79 5.16 5.75 16.85
CA ARG A 79 4.99 4.32 17.23
C ARG A 79 3.68 3.70 16.76
N ARG A 80 2.66 4.48 16.42
CA ARG A 80 1.43 3.96 15.80
C ARG A 80 1.67 3.41 14.40
N VAL A 81 2.69 3.89 13.69
CA VAL A 81 3.12 3.28 12.44
C VAL A 81 3.74 1.93 12.78
N PRO A 82 3.13 0.81 12.36
CA PRO A 82 3.60 -0.50 12.78
C PRO A 82 5.05 -0.78 12.38
N PHE A 83 5.50 -0.19 11.28
CA PHE A 83 6.89 -0.24 10.85
C PHE A 83 7.86 0.39 11.86
N PHE A 84 7.55 1.61 12.35
CA PHE A 84 8.39 2.30 13.33
C PHE A 84 8.34 1.67 14.71
N SER A 85 7.23 1.02 15.09
CA SER A 85 7.11 0.31 16.39
C SER A 85 8.17 -0.78 16.61
N GLN A 86 8.80 -1.26 15.55
CA GLN A 86 9.81 -2.32 15.57
C GLN A 86 11.25 -1.79 15.53
N MET A 87 11.42 -0.46 15.49
CA MET A 87 12.71 0.20 15.47
C MET A 87 13.22 0.48 16.88
N ASP A 88 14.54 0.59 17.01
CA ASP A 88 15.19 0.94 18.26
C ASP A 88 14.93 2.42 18.62
N ASP A 89 14.97 2.74 19.90
CA ASP A 89 14.62 4.07 20.41
C ASP A 89 15.50 5.19 19.82
N GLN A 90 16.77 4.92 19.54
CA GLN A 90 17.68 5.88 18.88
C GLN A 90 17.19 6.28 17.49
N LEU A 91 16.58 5.36 16.76
CA LEU A 91 16.05 5.62 15.43
C LEU A 91 14.73 6.38 15.50
N LEU A 92 13.89 6.03 16.48
CA LEU A 92 12.68 6.78 16.79
C LEU A 92 13.02 8.22 17.18
N ASP A 93 14.06 8.44 17.97
CA ASP A 93 14.57 9.78 18.33
C ASP A 93 15.00 10.55 17.08
N ALA A 94 15.79 9.93 16.20
CA ALA A 94 16.22 10.57 14.95
C ALA A 94 15.05 10.95 14.03
N ILE A 95 13.95 10.17 14.04
CA ILE A 95 12.71 10.51 13.31
C ILE A 95 12.00 11.66 14.02
N CYS A 96 11.84 11.59 15.34
CA CYS A 96 11.15 12.61 16.13
C CYS A 96 11.81 14.00 15.99
N GLU A 97 13.14 14.04 15.94
CA GLU A 97 13.90 15.29 15.76
C GLU A 97 13.60 16.00 14.43
N ARG A 98 13.21 15.24 13.40
CA ARG A 98 12.99 15.71 12.02
C ARG A 98 11.53 15.99 11.68
N LEU A 99 10.62 15.71 12.59
CA LEU A 99 9.20 16.02 12.39
C LEU A 99 8.95 17.52 12.50
N VAL A 100 8.20 18.05 11.54
CA VAL A 100 7.83 19.47 11.46
C VAL A 100 6.32 19.62 11.61
N SER A 101 5.88 20.65 12.32
CA SER A 101 4.45 20.96 12.48
C SER A 101 3.85 21.43 11.15
N SER A 102 2.74 20.83 10.74
CA SER A 102 2.05 21.08 9.48
C SER A 102 0.57 21.40 9.74
N LEU A 103 0.08 22.46 9.10
CA LEU A 103 -1.29 22.94 9.24
C LEU A 103 -2.00 22.88 7.89
N SER A 104 -3.20 22.33 7.86
CA SER A 104 -4.03 22.25 6.66
C SER A 104 -5.43 22.81 6.92
N THR A 105 -5.96 23.57 5.96
CA THR A 105 -7.34 24.09 6.05
C THR A 105 -8.32 23.16 5.35
N GLN A 106 -9.58 23.20 5.77
CA GLN A 106 -10.66 22.48 5.13
C GLN A 106 -10.68 22.65 3.61
N GLY A 107 -10.86 21.54 2.89
CA GLY A 107 -10.92 21.47 1.44
C GLY A 107 -9.55 21.42 0.75
N THR A 108 -8.45 21.53 1.51
CA THR A 108 -7.09 21.41 0.96
C THR A 108 -6.82 19.97 0.54
N TYR A 109 -6.33 19.80 -0.69
CA TYR A 109 -5.78 18.53 -1.14
C TYR A 109 -4.33 18.49 -0.69
N ILE A 110 -4.00 17.51 0.14
CA ILE A 110 -2.64 17.28 0.62
C ILE A 110 -1.84 16.60 -0.48
N VAL A 111 -2.40 15.53 -1.05
CA VAL A 111 -1.81 14.80 -2.17
C VAL A 111 -2.94 14.26 -3.04
N ARG A 112 -2.74 14.15 -4.36
CA ARG A 112 -3.68 13.46 -5.26
C ARG A 112 -3.11 12.12 -5.68
N GLU A 113 -3.99 11.19 -6.00
CA GLU A 113 -3.60 9.90 -6.59
C GLU A 113 -2.74 10.17 -7.85
N GLY A 114 -1.54 9.59 -7.90
CA GLY A 114 -0.55 9.79 -8.95
C GLY A 114 0.52 10.85 -8.68
N ASP A 115 0.25 11.82 -7.79
CA ASP A 115 1.24 12.87 -7.44
C ASP A 115 2.44 12.26 -6.70
N PRO A 116 3.66 12.83 -6.85
CA PRO A 116 4.81 12.40 -6.07
C PRO A 116 4.58 12.64 -4.58
N VAL A 117 4.79 11.61 -3.75
CA VAL A 117 4.69 11.72 -2.29
C VAL A 117 5.98 12.37 -1.77
N THR A 118 5.88 13.59 -1.25
CA THR A 118 7.02 14.36 -0.73
C THR A 118 7.19 14.21 0.79
N GLU A 119 6.12 13.85 1.49
CA GLU A 119 6.07 13.80 2.95
C GLU A 119 5.08 12.75 3.46
N MET A 120 5.39 12.22 4.65
CA MET A 120 4.50 11.37 5.42
C MET A 120 3.88 12.23 6.53
N LEU A 121 2.55 12.17 6.70
CA LEU A 121 1.84 12.97 7.70
C LEU A 121 1.32 12.10 8.85
N PHE A 122 1.44 12.62 10.07
CA PHE A 122 0.91 12.05 11.30
C PHE A 122 -0.17 12.99 11.86
N ILE A 123 -1.42 12.54 11.88
CA ILE A 123 -2.54 13.41 12.21
C ILE A 123 -2.63 13.60 13.73
N ILE A 124 -2.54 14.84 14.20
CA ILE A 124 -2.68 15.19 15.62
C ILE A 124 -4.13 15.59 15.90
N ARG A 125 -4.70 16.43 15.04
CA ARG A 125 -6.09 16.91 15.12
C ARG A 125 -6.70 17.06 13.74
N GLY A 126 -8.02 16.98 13.68
CA GLY A 126 -8.79 17.11 12.44
C GLY A 126 -9.14 15.75 11.81
N ARG A 127 -9.61 15.80 10.56
CA ARG A 127 -10.01 14.62 9.77
C ARG A 127 -9.63 14.80 8.32
N LEU A 128 -9.06 13.75 7.73
CA LEU A 128 -8.75 13.68 6.31
C LEU A 128 -9.62 12.63 5.65
N GLU A 129 -10.01 12.85 4.40
CA GLU A 129 -10.55 11.84 3.52
C GLU A 129 -9.40 11.28 2.67
N SER A 130 -9.25 9.97 2.63
CA SER A 130 -8.32 9.27 1.74
C SER A 130 -9.13 8.41 0.77
N SER A 131 -9.04 8.73 -0.51
CA SER A 131 -9.84 8.09 -1.57
C SER A 131 -8.97 7.60 -2.72
N THR A 132 -9.38 6.53 -3.40
CA THR A 132 -8.69 5.98 -4.57
C THR A 132 -9.67 5.47 -5.61
N THR A 133 -9.30 5.69 -6.86
CA THR A 133 -9.98 5.16 -8.06
C THR A 133 -9.24 3.98 -8.68
N ASN A 134 -8.17 3.51 -8.02
CA ASN A 134 -7.28 2.46 -8.52
C ASN A 134 -6.83 2.73 -9.96
N GLY A 135 -6.27 3.93 -10.18
CA GLY A 135 -5.81 4.40 -11.49
C GLY A 135 -6.94 4.68 -12.48
N GLY A 136 -8.10 5.17 -12.02
CA GLY A 136 -9.23 5.53 -12.87
C GLY A 136 -10.04 4.34 -13.39
N ARG A 137 -10.00 3.18 -12.71
CA ARG A 137 -10.78 2.01 -13.11
C ARG A 137 -12.28 2.30 -12.97
N THR A 138 -13.02 2.13 -14.05
CA THR A 138 -14.47 2.36 -14.07
C THR A 138 -15.19 1.50 -13.02
N GLY A 139 -16.05 2.14 -12.23
CA GLY A 139 -16.83 1.49 -11.17
C GLY A 139 -16.05 1.17 -9.88
N PHE A 140 -14.79 1.61 -9.75
CA PHE A 140 -14.01 1.45 -8.52
C PHE A 140 -13.82 2.80 -7.81
N PHE A 141 -14.37 2.92 -6.61
CA PHE A 141 -14.13 4.05 -5.71
C PHE A 141 -14.06 3.53 -4.28
N ASN A 142 -12.94 3.77 -3.61
CA ASN A 142 -12.74 3.43 -2.20
C ASN A 142 -12.38 4.71 -1.46
N SER A 143 -13.14 5.05 -0.41
CA SER A 143 -12.88 6.20 0.46
C SER A 143 -12.89 5.77 1.92
N ILE A 144 -11.93 6.28 2.68
CA ILE A 144 -11.81 6.09 4.13
C ILE A 144 -11.54 7.44 4.79
N THR A 145 -11.96 7.60 6.05
CA THR A 145 -11.66 8.80 6.84
C THR A 145 -10.51 8.53 7.81
N LEU A 146 -9.42 9.29 7.68
CA LEU A 146 -8.30 9.29 8.61
C LEU A 146 -8.59 10.24 9.79
N ARG A 147 -8.30 9.77 10.99
CA ARG A 147 -8.61 10.39 12.28
C ARG A 147 -7.31 10.72 13.04
N PRO A 148 -7.40 11.45 14.17
CA PRO A 148 -6.24 11.68 15.03
C PRO A 148 -5.55 10.36 15.41
N GLY A 149 -4.24 10.32 15.19
CA GLY A 149 -3.38 9.14 15.36
C GLY A 149 -3.22 8.27 14.12
N ASP A 150 -3.97 8.51 13.05
CA ASP A 150 -3.72 7.90 11.75
C ASP A 150 -2.61 8.65 10.99
N PHE A 151 -2.12 8.05 9.92
CA PHE A 151 -1.06 8.61 9.07
C PHE A 151 -1.35 8.38 7.58
N CYS A 152 -0.65 9.12 6.72
CA CYS A 152 -0.64 8.90 5.27
C CYS A 152 0.76 9.19 4.66
N GLY A 153 1.01 8.73 3.44
CA GLY A 153 2.33 8.82 2.79
C GLY A 153 3.24 7.61 3.09
N GLU A 154 2.65 6.47 3.45
CA GLU A 154 3.35 5.22 3.75
C GLU A 154 4.14 4.65 2.56
N GLU A 155 3.85 5.11 1.35
CA GLU A 155 4.63 4.84 0.14
C GLU A 155 6.11 5.22 0.32
N LEU A 156 6.39 6.26 1.10
CA LEU A 156 7.75 6.70 1.38
C LEU A 156 8.56 5.69 2.19
N LEU A 157 7.92 4.87 3.02
CA LEU A 157 8.62 3.85 3.80
C LEU A 157 9.29 2.84 2.86
N ALA A 158 8.60 2.41 1.81
CA ALA A 158 9.15 1.50 0.82
C ALA A 158 10.25 2.12 -0.02
N TRP A 159 10.05 3.37 -0.44
CA TRP A 159 11.05 4.08 -1.21
C TRP A 159 12.32 4.36 -0.39
N ALA A 160 12.21 4.83 0.85
CA ALA A 160 13.36 5.21 1.66
C ALA A 160 14.27 4.03 2.02
N LEU A 161 13.70 2.82 2.12
CA LEU A 161 14.46 1.61 2.48
C LEU A 161 15.15 0.94 1.28
N LEU A 162 14.81 1.33 0.04
CA LEU A 162 15.49 0.79 -1.13
C LEU A 162 16.92 1.34 -1.22
N PRO A 163 17.96 0.50 -1.34
CA PRO A 163 19.36 0.93 -1.36
C PRO A 163 19.69 1.78 -2.59
N LYS A 164 19.00 1.53 -3.70
CA LYS A 164 19.02 2.33 -4.92
C LYS A 164 17.71 3.08 -5.12
N SER A 165 17.17 3.69 -4.07
CA SER A 165 16.04 4.59 -4.24
C SER A 165 16.43 5.65 -5.27
N THR A 166 15.72 5.69 -6.39
CA THR A 166 15.92 6.72 -7.40
C THR A 166 15.58 8.08 -6.78
N LEU A 167 16.13 9.16 -7.34
CA LEU A 167 15.73 10.53 -6.99
C LEU A 167 14.23 10.77 -7.23
N ASN A 168 13.57 9.89 -7.98
CA ASN A 168 12.14 9.94 -8.23
C ASN A 168 11.37 9.45 -6.99
N LEU A 169 10.53 10.33 -6.46
CA LEU A 169 9.61 10.02 -5.37
C LEU A 169 8.54 9.03 -5.84
N PRO A 170 8.03 8.17 -4.94
CA PRO A 170 6.94 7.26 -5.28
C PRO A 170 5.65 8.05 -5.55
N SER A 171 4.85 7.57 -6.51
CA SER A 171 3.52 8.13 -6.76
C SER A 171 2.53 7.73 -5.68
N SER A 172 1.69 8.67 -5.25
CA SER A 172 0.65 8.43 -4.26
C SER A 172 -0.40 7.46 -4.79
N THR A 173 -0.78 6.49 -3.97
CA THR A 173 -1.85 5.53 -4.30
C THR A 173 -3.25 6.09 -4.07
N ARG A 174 -3.35 7.19 -3.31
CA ARG A 174 -4.62 7.78 -2.87
C ARG A 174 -4.61 9.30 -2.94
N THR A 175 -5.78 9.87 -3.16
CA THR A 175 -6.04 11.29 -2.97
C THR A 175 -6.40 11.55 -1.51
N VAL A 176 -5.66 12.43 -0.84
CA VAL A 176 -5.89 12.83 0.54
C VAL A 176 -6.37 14.28 0.60
N LYS A 177 -7.53 14.50 1.21
CA LYS A 177 -8.18 15.82 1.31
C LYS A 177 -8.56 16.13 2.75
N ALA A 178 -8.29 17.35 3.20
CA ALA A 178 -8.73 17.84 4.50
C ALA A 178 -10.25 18.08 4.54
N LEU A 179 -10.95 17.38 5.43
CA LEU A 179 -12.40 17.55 5.62
C LEU A 179 -12.72 18.69 6.59
N VAL A 180 -11.79 18.97 7.50
CA VAL A 180 -11.81 20.06 8.48
C VAL A 180 -10.40 20.64 8.58
N GLU A 181 -10.21 21.64 9.42
CA GLU A 181 -8.88 22.10 9.81
C GLU A 181 -8.09 20.96 10.49
N VAL A 182 -6.84 20.80 10.07
CA VAL A 182 -5.99 19.67 10.46
C VAL A 182 -4.66 20.21 10.99
N GLU A 183 -4.24 19.62 12.10
CA GLU A 183 -2.91 19.76 12.69
C GLU A 183 -2.22 18.40 12.56
N ALA A 184 -1.04 18.37 11.97
CA ALA A 184 -0.28 17.16 11.74
C ALA A 184 1.22 17.42 11.95
N PHE A 185 1.99 16.34 12.13
CA PHE A 185 3.43 16.38 11.89
C PHE A 185 3.74 15.86 10.49
N GLU A 186 4.66 16.50 9.79
CA GLU A 186 5.21 16.04 8.50
C GLU A 186 6.63 15.48 8.69
N LEU A 187 6.89 14.33 8.09
CA LEU A 187 8.22 13.77 7.89
C LEU A 187 8.54 13.81 6.40
N ARG A 188 9.52 14.63 6.01
CA ARG A 188 9.89 14.77 4.60
C ARG A 188 10.58 13.52 4.09
N ALA A 189 10.43 13.27 2.79
CA ALA A 189 11.07 12.14 2.11
C ALA A 189 12.59 12.16 2.30
N GLU A 190 13.22 13.34 2.16
CA GLU A 190 14.66 13.54 2.34
C GLU A 190 15.12 13.16 3.75
N ASP A 191 14.37 13.58 4.77
CA ASP A 191 14.66 13.30 6.17
C ASP A 191 14.49 11.81 6.50
N LEU A 192 13.40 11.20 6.03
CA LEU A 192 13.20 9.77 6.16
C LEU A 192 14.31 8.98 5.45
N LYS A 193 14.74 9.43 4.25
CA LYS A 193 15.81 8.79 3.50
C LYS A 193 17.15 8.92 4.20
N PHE A 194 17.44 10.09 4.76
CA PHE A 194 18.63 10.33 5.56
C PHE A 194 18.67 9.35 6.74
N VAL A 195 17.58 9.26 7.50
CA VAL A 195 17.48 8.35 8.65
C VAL A 195 17.61 6.88 8.20
N ALA A 196 16.94 6.48 7.12
CA ALA A 196 17.04 5.13 6.59
C ALA A 196 18.46 4.78 6.12
N ASN A 197 19.21 5.74 5.56
CA ASN A 197 20.59 5.56 5.11
C ASN A 197 21.58 5.46 6.29
N GLN A 198 21.46 6.36 7.27
CA GLN A 198 22.34 6.38 8.44
C GLN A 198 22.23 5.10 9.27
N PHE A 199 21.05 4.49 9.28
CA PHE A 199 20.76 3.30 10.05
C PHE A 199 20.44 2.10 9.15
N ARG A 200 21.11 1.94 7.99
CA ARG A 200 21.02 0.73 7.14
C ARG A 200 21.25 -0.58 7.92
N ARG A 201 21.80 -0.48 9.12
CA ARG A 201 21.79 -1.46 10.23
C ARG A 201 20.40 -1.94 10.70
N LEU A 202 19.31 -1.61 10.02
CA LEU A 202 17.97 -2.20 10.18
C LEU A 202 17.91 -3.72 9.87
N HIS A 203 19.04 -4.42 9.74
CA HIS A 203 19.25 -5.82 9.29
C HIS A 203 18.55 -6.92 10.10
N SER A 204 17.58 -6.59 10.96
CA SER A 204 16.75 -7.63 11.54
C SER A 204 15.88 -8.25 10.43
N LYS A 205 15.93 -9.58 10.28
CA LYS A 205 14.93 -10.33 9.50
C LYS A 205 13.51 -9.89 9.88
N LYS A 206 13.29 -9.54 11.15
CA LYS A 206 12.04 -8.99 11.68
C LYS A 206 11.61 -7.72 10.95
N LEU A 207 12.52 -6.77 10.72
CA LEU A 207 12.24 -5.52 10.02
C LEU A 207 11.98 -5.75 8.54
N GLN A 208 12.71 -6.67 7.90
CA GLN A 208 12.43 -7.06 6.51
C GLN A 208 11.05 -7.70 6.34
N HIS A 209 10.64 -8.56 7.28
CA HIS A 209 9.30 -9.16 7.28
C HIS A 209 8.23 -8.11 7.53
N THR A 210 8.45 -7.22 8.51
CA THR A 210 7.57 -6.09 8.83
C THR A 210 7.39 -5.20 7.60
N PHE A 211 8.49 -4.88 6.91
CA PHE A 211 8.48 -4.12 5.67
C PHE A 211 7.63 -4.80 4.57
N ARG A 212 7.91 -6.07 4.27
CA ARG A 212 7.12 -6.84 3.28
C ARG A 212 5.65 -6.91 3.65
N PHE A 213 5.33 -7.01 4.93
CA PHE A 213 3.97 -7.10 5.42
C PHE A 213 3.21 -5.77 5.27
N TYR A 214 3.83 -4.64 5.58
CA TYR A 214 3.17 -3.33 5.54
C TYR A 214 3.25 -2.65 4.17
N SER A 215 4.21 -3.02 3.32
CA SER A 215 4.35 -2.44 1.97
C SER A 215 3.16 -2.78 1.07
N TYR A 216 2.50 -1.74 0.55
CA TYR A 216 1.40 -1.86 -0.40
C TYR A 216 1.75 -2.71 -1.63
N HIS A 217 2.96 -2.53 -2.17
CA HIS A 217 3.45 -3.25 -3.34
C HIS A 217 3.55 -4.76 -3.07
N TRP A 218 4.11 -5.14 -1.93
CA TRP A 218 4.23 -6.54 -1.53
C TRP A 218 2.89 -7.19 -1.23
N ARG A 219 1.97 -6.47 -0.55
CA ARG A 219 0.61 -6.94 -0.29
C ARG A 219 -0.17 -7.17 -1.58
N THR A 220 -0.08 -6.24 -2.52
CA THR A 220 -0.75 -6.33 -3.82
C THR A 220 -0.18 -7.49 -4.65
N TRP A 221 1.15 -7.60 -4.71
CA TRP A 221 1.81 -8.72 -5.38
C TRP A 221 1.40 -10.06 -4.77
N ALA A 222 1.42 -10.19 -3.44
CA ALA A 222 1.02 -11.41 -2.73
C ALA A 222 -0.44 -11.78 -3.01
N ALA A 223 -1.35 -10.81 -2.96
CA ALA A 223 -2.76 -11.03 -3.28
C ALA A 223 -2.94 -11.52 -4.72
N CYS A 224 -2.30 -10.86 -5.70
CA CYS A 224 -2.35 -11.27 -7.10
C CYS A 224 -1.74 -12.66 -7.32
N PHE A 225 -0.63 -12.97 -6.64
CA PHE A 225 0.02 -14.28 -6.72
C PHE A 225 -0.89 -15.39 -6.20
N ILE A 226 -1.51 -15.19 -5.04
CA ILE A 226 -2.49 -16.13 -4.45
C ILE A 226 -3.69 -16.30 -5.39
N GLN A 227 -4.23 -15.19 -5.92
CA GLN A 227 -5.35 -15.23 -6.87
C GLN A 227 -5.00 -16.03 -8.13
N ALA A 228 -3.80 -15.83 -8.69
CA ALA A 228 -3.33 -16.58 -9.86
C ALA A 228 -3.19 -18.07 -9.55
N ALA A 229 -2.61 -18.43 -8.40
CA ALA A 229 -2.50 -19.82 -7.95
C ALA A 229 -3.87 -20.48 -7.77
N TRP A 230 -4.83 -19.78 -7.16
CA TRP A 230 -6.21 -20.24 -7.00
C TRP A 230 -6.92 -20.46 -8.34
N ARG A 231 -6.80 -19.51 -9.28
CA ARG A 231 -7.37 -19.65 -10.63
C ARG A 231 -6.79 -20.86 -11.36
N ARG A 232 -5.48 -21.11 -11.24
CA ARG A 232 -4.82 -22.31 -11.79
C ARG A 232 -5.35 -23.59 -11.15
N PHE A 233 -5.53 -23.61 -9.83
CA PHE A 233 -6.13 -24.74 -9.11
C PHE A 233 -7.57 -25.00 -9.58
N LYS A 234 -8.43 -23.98 -9.63
CA LYS A 234 -9.81 -24.10 -10.12
C LYS A 234 -9.88 -24.61 -11.56
N LYS A 235 -9.01 -24.11 -12.45
CA LYS A 235 -8.92 -24.60 -13.83
C LYS A 235 -8.55 -26.08 -13.89
N ARG A 236 -7.60 -26.52 -13.06
CA ARG A 236 -7.19 -27.94 -12.95
C ARG A 236 -8.33 -28.82 -12.43
N VAL A 237 -9.03 -28.39 -11.39
CA VAL A 237 -10.18 -29.11 -10.84
C VAL A 237 -11.32 -29.23 -11.86
N LEU A 238 -11.63 -28.15 -12.57
CA LEU A 238 -12.67 -28.16 -13.61
C LEU A 238 -12.29 -29.09 -14.76
N ALA A 239 -11.05 -29.01 -15.26
CA ALA A 239 -10.56 -29.88 -16.32
C ALA A 239 -10.63 -31.37 -15.91
N ASN A 240 -10.26 -31.70 -14.67
CA ASN A 240 -10.37 -33.06 -14.14
C ASN A 240 -11.84 -33.52 -14.01
N SER A 241 -12.76 -32.62 -13.66
CA SER A 241 -14.20 -32.96 -13.57
C SER A 241 -14.82 -33.22 -14.94
N LEU A 242 -14.43 -32.45 -15.96
CA LEU A 242 -14.89 -32.63 -17.34
C LEU A 242 -14.32 -33.92 -17.93
N SER A 243 -13.03 -34.19 -17.75
CA SER A 243 -12.42 -35.43 -18.22
C SER A 243 -13.03 -36.67 -17.57
N LEU A 244 -13.38 -36.60 -16.28
CA LEU A 244 -14.08 -37.69 -15.59
C LEU A 244 -15.52 -37.89 -16.11
N ARG A 245 -16.20 -36.81 -16.49
CA ARG A 245 -17.55 -36.86 -17.08
C ARG A 245 -17.52 -37.42 -18.50
N GLU A 246 -16.57 -37.00 -19.33
CA GLU A 246 -16.32 -37.56 -20.66
C GLU A 246 -15.98 -39.05 -20.57
N TYR A 247 -15.12 -39.43 -19.62
CA TYR A 247 -14.79 -40.83 -19.36
C TYR A 247 -16.02 -41.66 -18.96
N LYS A 248 -16.85 -41.17 -18.02
CA LYS A 248 -18.09 -41.86 -17.64
C LYS A 248 -19.08 -41.97 -18.79
N SER A 249 -19.24 -40.92 -19.60
CA SER A 249 -20.11 -40.93 -20.78
C SER A 249 -19.66 -41.98 -21.79
N PHE A 250 -18.35 -42.04 -22.06
CA PHE A 250 -17.76 -43.03 -22.97
C PHE A 250 -17.95 -44.46 -22.48
N ILE A 251 -17.78 -44.72 -21.17
CA ILE A 251 -18.04 -46.05 -20.59
C ILE A 251 -19.52 -46.41 -20.69
N ASN A 252 -20.44 -45.51 -20.37
CA ASN A 252 -21.87 -45.78 -20.47
C ASN A 252 -22.31 -46.07 -21.91
N GLU A 253 -21.72 -45.38 -22.90
CA GLU A 253 -21.98 -45.61 -24.32
C GLU A 253 -21.45 -46.98 -24.77
N GLN A 254 -20.23 -47.36 -24.35
CA GLN A 254 -19.71 -48.72 -24.64
C GLN A 254 -20.53 -49.83 -23.97
N VAL A 255 -21.03 -49.62 -22.75
CA VAL A 255 -21.89 -50.61 -22.08
C VAL A 255 -23.23 -50.73 -22.80
N ARG A 256 -23.80 -49.62 -23.28
CA ARG A 256 -25.04 -49.63 -24.07
C ARG A 256 -24.85 -50.35 -25.41
N ASP A 257 -23.79 -50.03 -26.15
CA ASP A 257 -23.46 -50.73 -27.40
C ASP A 257 -23.20 -52.24 -27.21
N GLN A 258 -22.63 -52.63 -26.06
CA GLN A 258 -22.43 -54.05 -25.72
C GLN A 258 -23.74 -54.75 -25.36
N MET A 259 -24.66 -54.08 -24.64
CA MET A 259 -25.98 -54.63 -24.35
C MET A 259 -26.82 -54.80 -25.61
N GLU A 260 -26.78 -53.83 -26.53
CA GLU A 260 -27.47 -53.93 -27.83
C GLU A 260 -26.91 -55.08 -28.69
N ARG A 261 -25.58 -55.28 -28.70
CA ARG A 261 -24.96 -56.43 -29.40
C ARG A 261 -25.25 -57.78 -28.73
N GLU A 262 -25.36 -57.83 -27.40
CA GLU A 262 -25.74 -59.05 -26.67
C GLU A 262 -27.24 -59.39 -26.83
N GLU A 263 -28.11 -58.40 -27.10
CA GLU A 263 -29.50 -58.61 -27.50
C GLU A 263 -29.62 -59.12 -28.95
N GLU A 264 -28.77 -58.64 -29.86
CA GLU A 264 -28.68 -59.17 -31.23
C GLU A 264 -28.06 -60.59 -31.28
N GLU A 265 -27.04 -60.88 -30.45
CA GLU A 265 -26.41 -62.22 -30.37
C GLU A 265 -27.26 -63.25 -29.61
N ARG A 266 -28.25 -62.85 -28.79
CA ARG A 266 -29.22 -63.80 -28.21
C ARG A 266 -30.12 -64.49 -29.24
N GLY A 267 -30.01 -64.13 -30.52
CA GLY A 267 -30.54 -64.89 -31.66
C GLY A 267 -29.69 -66.10 -32.11
N SER A 268 -28.49 -66.33 -31.56
CA SER A 268 -27.61 -67.45 -31.97
C SER A 268 -26.70 -67.97 -30.83
N VAL A 269 -26.84 -69.25 -30.47
CA VAL A 269 -26.25 -69.92 -29.28
C VAL A 269 -24.76 -70.29 -29.51
N THR A 270 -23.80 -70.13 -28.58
CA THR A 270 -23.30 -71.13 -27.59
C THR A 270 -21.97 -70.70 -26.92
N SER A 271 -21.70 -71.30 -25.77
CA SER A 271 -20.71 -71.03 -24.71
C SER A 271 -19.21 -71.17 -25.05
N ASN A 272 -18.41 -70.13 -24.77
CA ASN A 272 -17.05 -70.21 -24.15
C ASN A 272 -16.36 -68.83 -23.96
N THR A 273 -17.12 -67.76 -23.68
CA THR A 273 -16.66 -66.36 -23.84
C THR A 273 -16.17 -65.68 -22.55
N ALA A 274 -16.27 -66.31 -21.37
CA ALA A 274 -16.04 -65.62 -20.09
C ALA A 274 -14.56 -65.30 -19.79
N GLN A 275 -13.61 -66.15 -20.22
CA GLN A 275 -12.19 -65.99 -19.90
C GLN A 275 -11.44 -65.01 -20.83
N VAL A 276 -11.84 -64.93 -22.10
CA VAL A 276 -11.26 -63.98 -23.07
C VAL A 276 -11.72 -62.54 -22.79
N LYS A 277 -12.96 -62.37 -22.29
CA LYS A 277 -13.54 -61.07 -21.90
C LYS A 277 -12.76 -60.36 -20.78
N GLN A 278 -12.20 -61.09 -19.81
CA GLN A 278 -11.45 -60.47 -18.71
C GLN A 278 -10.03 -60.04 -19.10
N ASN A 279 -9.32 -60.82 -19.92
CA ASN A 279 -7.93 -60.52 -20.27
C ASN A 279 -7.80 -59.34 -21.25
N LEU A 280 -8.75 -59.17 -22.19
CA LEU A 280 -8.70 -58.07 -23.16
C LEU A 280 -9.00 -56.70 -22.51
N GLY A 281 -9.91 -56.68 -21.54
CA GLY A 281 -10.27 -55.46 -20.79
C GLY A 281 -9.10 -54.90 -19.99
N VAL A 282 -8.31 -55.78 -19.35
CA VAL A 282 -7.13 -55.39 -18.55
C VAL A 282 -6.01 -54.81 -19.44
N THR A 283 -5.76 -55.38 -20.62
CA THR A 283 -4.72 -54.91 -21.55
C THR A 283 -5.05 -53.56 -22.20
N ILE A 284 -6.33 -53.31 -22.49
CA ILE A 284 -6.81 -52.00 -23.02
C ILE A 284 -6.73 -50.91 -21.94
N LEU A 285 -6.99 -51.26 -20.67
CA LEU A 285 -6.85 -50.33 -19.54
C LEU A 285 -5.39 -49.92 -19.28
N ALA A 286 -4.45 -50.88 -19.31
CA ALA A 286 -3.03 -50.63 -19.07
C ALA A 286 -2.37 -49.77 -20.17
N SER A 287 -2.68 -50.03 -21.44
CA SER A 287 -2.12 -49.28 -22.58
C SER A 287 -2.60 -47.82 -22.62
N ARG A 288 -3.84 -47.54 -22.20
CA ARG A 288 -4.39 -46.17 -22.19
C ARG A 288 -3.98 -45.37 -20.95
N PHE A 289 -3.72 -46.00 -19.81
CA PHE A 289 -3.12 -45.34 -18.64
C PHE A 289 -1.75 -44.74 -18.98
N ALA A 290 -0.90 -45.49 -19.69
CA ALA A 290 0.42 -45.05 -20.14
C ALA A 290 0.39 -43.91 -21.19
N ALA A 291 -0.66 -43.84 -22.01
CA ALA A 291 -0.82 -42.79 -23.02
C ALA A 291 -1.28 -41.43 -22.41
N ASN A 292 -2.10 -41.48 -21.35
CA ASN A 292 -2.60 -40.29 -20.69
C ASN A 292 -1.59 -39.62 -19.75
N THR A 293 -0.68 -40.38 -19.12
CA THR A 293 0.44 -39.83 -18.35
C THR A 293 1.41 -39.02 -19.22
N ARG A 294 1.54 -39.35 -20.52
CA ARG A 294 2.42 -38.62 -21.45
C ARG A 294 1.79 -37.35 -22.03
N LYS A 295 0.47 -37.31 -22.25
CA LYS A 295 -0.23 -36.12 -22.79
C LYS A 295 -0.53 -35.04 -21.75
N GLY A 296 -0.63 -35.39 -20.46
CA GLY A 296 -0.84 -34.43 -19.37
C GLY A 296 0.35 -33.48 -19.11
N VAL A 297 1.56 -33.86 -19.55
CA VAL A 297 2.79 -33.09 -19.31
C VAL A 297 3.04 -32.02 -20.38
N GLN A 298 2.45 -32.12 -21.58
CA GLN A 298 2.78 -31.24 -22.72
C GLN A 298 1.77 -30.12 -23.02
N LYS A 299 0.60 -30.06 -22.35
CA LYS A 299 -0.48 -29.11 -22.68
C LYS A 299 -0.76 -28.01 -21.64
N ILE A 300 0.26 -27.61 -20.88
CA ILE A 300 0.23 -26.36 -20.11
C ILE A 300 1.38 -25.46 -20.56
N LYS A 301 1.37 -25.08 -21.85
CA LYS A 301 2.11 -23.93 -22.33
C LYS A 301 1.13 -22.83 -22.71
N ASP A 302 1.32 -21.70 -22.04
CA ASP A 302 1.07 -20.34 -22.49
C ASP A 302 -0.37 -19.94 -22.81
N VAL A 303 -1.11 -19.63 -21.75
CA VAL A 303 -1.92 -18.39 -21.77
C VAL A 303 -1.11 -17.39 -20.96
N GLU A 304 -0.53 -16.42 -21.65
CA GLU A 304 0.29 -15.36 -21.10
C GLU A 304 -0.54 -14.53 -20.11
N MET A 305 -0.51 -14.92 -18.83
CA MET A 305 -0.91 -14.02 -17.76
C MET A 305 0.17 -12.95 -17.67
N LEU A 306 -0.23 -11.68 -17.59
CA LEU A 306 0.64 -10.57 -17.20
C LEU A 306 1.58 -11.05 -16.09
N LYS A 307 2.86 -11.24 -16.43
CA LYS A 307 3.90 -11.63 -15.48
C LYS A 307 4.07 -10.45 -14.54
N LEU A 308 3.33 -10.44 -13.44
CA LEU A 308 3.57 -9.48 -12.37
C LEU A 308 4.97 -9.76 -11.84
N GLN A 309 5.89 -8.83 -12.14
CA GLN A 309 7.26 -8.90 -11.64
C GLN A 309 7.21 -8.85 -10.12
N LYS A 310 8.01 -9.73 -9.49
CA LYS A 310 8.23 -9.71 -8.05
C LYS A 310 8.80 -8.33 -7.69
N PRO A 311 8.22 -7.59 -6.74
CA PRO A 311 8.81 -6.35 -6.26
C PRO A 311 10.27 -6.59 -5.83
N GLU A 312 11.14 -5.63 -6.12
CA GLU A 312 12.54 -5.73 -5.73
C GLU A 312 12.64 -5.76 -4.20
N GLU A 313 13.48 -6.67 -3.70
CA GLU A 313 13.78 -6.72 -2.28
C GLU A 313 14.78 -5.61 -1.97
N PRO A 314 14.53 -4.79 -0.92
CA PRO A 314 15.54 -3.87 -0.48
C PRO A 314 16.79 -4.66 -0.08
N ASP A 315 17.90 -4.35 -0.75
CA ASP A 315 19.19 -4.97 -0.49
C ASP A 315 19.82 -4.31 0.75
N PHE A 316 19.70 -5.01 1.87
CA PHE A 316 20.29 -4.65 3.14
C PHE A 316 21.65 -5.35 3.34
N SER A 317 22.40 -5.68 2.30
CA SER A 317 23.71 -6.35 2.45
C SER A 317 24.91 -5.46 2.09
N VAL A 318 24.65 -4.25 1.58
CA VAL A 318 25.69 -3.33 1.10
C VAL A 318 26.21 -2.47 2.26
N GLU A 319 27.44 -2.74 2.69
CA GLU A 319 28.26 -1.78 3.43
C GLU A 319 28.53 -0.57 2.53
N PRO A 320 28.44 0.68 3.02
CA PRO A 320 28.96 1.81 2.27
C PRO A 320 30.46 1.60 2.09
N GLU A 321 30.94 1.65 0.84
CA GLU A 321 32.35 1.92 0.59
C GLU A 321 32.62 3.31 1.18
N ASP A 322 33.52 3.37 2.16
CA ASP A 322 34.01 4.61 2.75
C ASP A 322 34.77 5.39 1.66
N ASP A 323 34.22 6.54 1.24
CA ASP A 323 34.91 7.59 0.45
C ASP A 323 35.01 8.88 1.26
#